data_AF-W2SQR3-F1
#
_entry.id   AF-W2SQR3-F1
#
_cell.length_a   1.000
_cell.length_b   1.000
_cell.length_c   1.000
_cell.angle_alpha   90.00
_cell.angle_beta   90.00
_cell.angle_gamma   90.00
#
_symmetry.space_group_name_H-M   'P 1'
#
loop_
_entity.id
_entity.type
_entity.pdbx_description
1 polymer ?
#
loop_
_entity_poly.entity_id
_entity_poly.type
_entity_poly.pdbx_seq_one_letter_code
_entity_poly.pdbx_strand_id
1 'polypeptide(L)'
;MSSPDICPVGPAPIVPVNKTPQRVEPQLPTCTTEKRESFDQCTRPFYTRYRMLPVTLINEMENMDQVCSDVSIMDGCSISTRICSSAEQTGLKKMIEQLCASRQAFDHYKICLKTVASSPQGTSCMSEFMSSTPGTRCSSLQNAATCMAKQVRDTCGEDALTYAFAAMNDYAKMMDGRCRVDKPSVSIATGCSEQDMVAYLSCESSIDPFSFRPVSIIGDGTKWDEMCTAFTTSYKPCVEKMTCRFEPVSTANMQLFDGICNRPLTLRDQKSYGKCLSDYTNTAAGQKCIAAMAEVDPMAVDAPSQMCKVLNSVLQCAGSDIEKECGYDALLHVYEQHTLWAQSYNKSCVVQSPEPKSVPLNILDQSKDVEPQHVTRDETTPSLQKDISPIVIGVDVTDITTTPPLLETTTTMMMTDAPETTATHPKDITTPSVKGSSTSVLSIILVFFITLRLF
;
A
#
# COMPACT_ATOMS: atom_id res chain seq x y z
N MET A 1 -1.08 18.05 -83.44
CA MET A 1 0.19 18.62 -83.91
C MET A 1 -0.06 20.10 -84.16
N SER A 2 0.68 21.10 -83.72
CA SER A 2 1.71 21.32 -82.69
C SER A 2 1.81 22.86 -82.58
N SER A 3 2.03 23.36 -81.35
CA SER A 3 2.56 24.67 -80.92
C SER A 3 2.47 25.95 -81.77
N PRO A 4 2.22 27.09 -81.08
CA PRO A 4 2.90 28.34 -81.39
C PRO A 4 3.74 28.90 -80.23
N ASP A 5 4.96 29.31 -80.60
CA ASP A 5 5.63 30.58 -80.32
C ASP A 5 5.97 31.04 -78.90
N ILE A 6 7.26 30.90 -78.61
CA ILE A 6 8.03 31.58 -77.56
C ILE A 6 8.44 32.96 -78.08
N CYS A 7 8.19 34.02 -77.30
CA CYS A 7 8.78 35.35 -77.50
C CYS A 7 9.95 35.59 -76.53
N PRO A 8 11.02 36.30 -76.95
CA PRO A 8 12.22 36.52 -76.14
C PRO A 8 12.03 37.67 -75.14
N VAL A 9 12.40 37.45 -73.88
CA VAL A 9 12.35 38.46 -72.81
C VAL A 9 13.69 39.20 -72.75
N GLY A 10 13.69 40.50 -73.04
CA GLY A 10 14.83 41.39 -72.81
C GLY A 10 15.01 41.73 -71.31
N PRO A 11 16.23 42.04 -70.86
CA PRO A 11 16.52 42.25 -69.44
C PRO A 11 15.94 43.57 -68.91
N ALA A 12 15.14 43.47 -67.85
CA ALA A 12 14.61 44.63 -67.12
C ALA A 12 15.67 45.23 -66.16
N PRO A 13 15.56 46.52 -65.80
CA PRO A 13 16.56 47.22 -64.99
C PRO A 13 16.54 46.76 -63.53
N ILE A 14 17.73 46.62 -62.94
CA ILE A 14 17.92 46.28 -61.53
C ILE A 14 17.60 47.53 -60.68
N VAL A 15 16.49 47.49 -59.94
CA VAL A 15 16.18 48.43 -58.86
C VAL A 15 16.88 47.93 -57.58
N PRO A 16 17.61 48.78 -56.83
CA PRO A 16 18.20 48.38 -55.56
C PRO A 16 17.11 48.17 -54.51
N VAL A 17 16.87 46.92 -54.13
CA VAL A 17 16.01 46.58 -52.99
C VAL A 17 16.81 46.81 -51.71
N ASN A 18 16.42 47.83 -50.94
CA ASN A 18 16.92 48.08 -49.60
C ASN A 18 16.37 46.97 -48.67
N LYS A 19 17.06 45.83 -48.57
CA LYS A 19 16.69 44.70 -47.69
C LYS A 19 17.30 44.87 -46.31
N THR A 20 16.64 45.61 -45.44
CA THR A 20 16.62 45.23 -44.02
C THR A 20 15.62 44.08 -43.88
N PRO A 21 16.02 42.87 -43.46
CA PRO A 21 15.07 41.83 -43.12
C PRO A 21 14.33 42.25 -41.85
N GLN A 22 13.13 42.81 -42.00
CA GLN A 22 12.19 42.90 -40.89
C GLN A 22 11.89 41.48 -40.44
N ARG A 23 12.43 41.11 -39.28
CA ARG A 23 12.04 39.90 -38.56
C ARG A 23 10.57 40.07 -38.18
N VAL A 24 9.66 39.52 -39.00
CA VAL A 24 8.27 39.35 -38.61
C VAL A 24 8.29 38.31 -37.50
N GLU A 25 8.24 38.78 -36.26
CA GLU A 25 8.08 37.92 -35.10
C GLU A 25 6.75 37.16 -35.29
N PRO A 26 6.76 35.81 -35.28
CA PRO A 26 5.55 35.03 -35.48
C PRO A 26 4.52 35.44 -34.43
N GLN A 27 3.44 36.11 -34.84
CA GLN A 27 2.36 36.40 -33.91
C GLN A 27 1.79 35.07 -33.42
N LEU A 28 1.98 34.79 -32.14
CA LEU A 28 1.35 33.66 -31.48
C LEU A 28 -0.16 33.78 -31.71
N PRO A 29 -0.82 32.76 -32.29
CA PRO A 29 -2.25 32.83 -32.53
C PRO A 29 -2.96 33.05 -31.20
N THR A 30 -3.79 34.10 -31.13
CA THR A 30 -4.64 34.40 -29.98
C THR A 30 -6.09 34.06 -30.29
N CYS A 31 -6.84 33.68 -29.26
CA CYS A 31 -8.28 33.46 -29.38
C CYS A 31 -9.01 34.82 -29.38
N THR A 32 -9.44 35.29 -30.56
CA THR A 32 -10.31 36.48 -30.67
C THR A 32 -11.75 36.15 -30.26
N THR A 33 -12.56 37.17 -29.99
CA THR A 33 -13.98 36.99 -29.66
C THR A 33 -14.73 36.26 -30.78
N GLU A 34 -14.49 36.58 -32.06
CA GLU A 34 -15.17 35.87 -33.16
C GLU A 34 -14.75 34.40 -33.25
N LYS A 35 -13.45 34.11 -33.03
CA LYS A 35 -12.95 32.73 -32.98
C LYS A 35 -13.53 31.95 -31.80
N ARG A 36 -13.74 32.61 -30.65
CA ARG A 36 -14.36 32.01 -29.48
C ARG A 36 -15.82 31.68 -29.74
N GLU A 37 -16.61 32.62 -30.28
CA GLU A 37 -18.01 32.37 -30.62
C GLU A 37 -18.16 31.22 -31.63
N SER A 38 -17.32 31.20 -32.67
CA SER A 38 -17.30 30.11 -33.64
C SER A 38 -16.89 28.77 -33.02
N PHE A 39 -15.89 28.77 -32.13
CA PHE A 39 -15.48 27.58 -31.37
C PHE A 39 -16.61 27.06 -30.49
N ASP A 40 -17.23 27.94 -29.71
CA ASP A 40 -18.28 27.60 -28.76
C ASP A 40 -19.49 27.06 -29.52
N GLN A 41 -19.90 27.68 -30.63
CA GLN A 41 -21.01 27.20 -31.45
C GLN A 41 -20.74 25.80 -32.02
N CYS A 42 -19.50 25.52 -32.45
CA CYS A 42 -19.12 24.22 -33.00
C CYS A 42 -19.02 23.13 -31.92
N THR A 43 -18.47 23.45 -30.76
CA THR A 43 -18.11 22.46 -29.73
C THR A 43 -19.14 22.30 -28.62
N ARG A 44 -20.08 23.24 -28.46
CA ARG A 44 -21.13 23.19 -27.44
C ARG A 44 -21.93 21.89 -27.43
N PRO A 45 -22.37 21.30 -28.56
CA PRO A 45 -23.09 20.02 -28.54
C PRO A 45 -22.26 18.90 -27.90
N PHE A 46 -20.95 18.87 -28.15
CA PHE A 46 -20.04 17.87 -27.60
C PHE A 46 -19.84 18.05 -26.10
N TYR A 47 -19.42 19.24 -25.65
CA TYR A 47 -19.07 19.48 -24.24
C TYR A 47 -20.28 19.61 -23.31
N THR A 48 -21.49 19.79 -23.86
CA THR A 48 -22.73 19.72 -23.06
C THR A 48 -23.16 18.28 -22.83
N ARG A 49 -22.93 17.40 -23.81
CA ARG A 49 -23.30 15.98 -23.77
C ARG A 49 -22.30 15.15 -22.96
N TYR A 50 -21.01 15.35 -23.19
CA TYR A 50 -19.96 14.52 -22.61
C TYR A 50 -19.26 15.22 -21.46
N ARG A 51 -19.05 14.49 -20.38
CA ARG A 51 -18.32 14.94 -19.20
C ARG A 51 -17.43 13.82 -18.67
N MET A 52 -16.28 14.21 -18.15
CA MET A 52 -15.39 13.30 -17.43
C MET A 52 -16.03 12.90 -16.11
N LEU A 53 -15.97 11.61 -15.79
CA LEU A 53 -16.35 11.07 -14.49
C LEU A 53 -15.21 10.22 -13.92
N PRO A 54 -14.87 10.35 -12.62
CA PRO A 54 -13.96 9.44 -11.94
C PRO A 54 -14.38 7.97 -12.12
N VAL A 55 -13.40 7.09 -12.39
CA VAL A 55 -13.57 5.63 -12.58
C VAL A 55 -14.35 5.23 -13.84
N THR A 56 -15.54 5.76 -14.09
CA THR A 56 -16.34 5.47 -15.31
C THR A 56 -15.83 6.18 -16.55
N LEU A 57 -14.97 7.19 -16.38
CA LEU A 57 -14.28 7.99 -17.38
C LEU A 57 -15.20 8.93 -18.17
N ILE A 58 -16.37 8.46 -18.60
CA ILE A 58 -17.36 9.27 -19.32
C ILE A 58 -18.78 8.94 -18.86
N ASN A 59 -19.65 9.95 -18.85
CA ASN A 59 -21.08 9.80 -18.51
C ASN A 59 -21.89 8.97 -19.53
N GLU A 60 -21.51 8.98 -20.80
CA GLU A 60 -22.24 8.33 -21.91
C GLU A 60 -21.51 7.09 -22.46
N MET A 61 -21.38 6.05 -21.64
CA MET A 61 -20.58 4.85 -21.99
C MET A 61 -21.35 3.74 -22.72
N GLU A 62 -22.67 3.84 -22.83
CA GLU A 62 -23.49 2.79 -23.44
C GLU A 62 -23.39 2.81 -24.97
N ASN A 63 -23.38 4.00 -25.57
CA ASN A 63 -23.31 4.19 -27.01
C ASN A 63 -21.96 4.79 -27.43
N MET A 64 -20.90 4.03 -27.18
CA MET A 64 -19.54 4.47 -27.50
C MET A 64 -19.30 4.63 -29.01
N ASP A 65 -20.10 4.01 -29.88
CA ASP A 65 -20.01 4.24 -31.33
C ASP A 65 -20.42 5.67 -31.67
N GLN A 66 -21.49 6.17 -31.04
CA GLN A 66 -21.88 7.58 -31.13
C GLN A 66 -20.81 8.49 -30.52
N VAL A 67 -20.25 8.15 -29.37
CA VAL A 67 -19.17 8.93 -28.72
C VAL A 67 -17.97 9.10 -29.68
N CYS A 68 -17.54 8.00 -30.30
CA CYS A 68 -16.40 8.01 -31.22
C CYS A 68 -16.71 8.71 -32.55
N SER A 69 -17.96 8.69 -32.99
CA SER A 69 -18.42 9.52 -34.11
C SER A 69 -18.38 11.01 -33.75
N ASP A 70 -18.94 11.38 -32.60
CA ASP A 70 -19.06 12.77 -32.14
C ASP A 70 -17.68 13.41 -31.90
N VAL A 71 -16.71 12.66 -31.35
CA VAL A 71 -15.34 13.17 -31.17
C VAL A 71 -14.62 13.38 -32.52
N SER A 72 -14.90 12.52 -33.51
CA SER A 72 -14.35 12.65 -34.87
C SER A 72 -14.95 13.87 -35.61
N ILE A 73 -16.24 14.16 -35.39
CA ILE A 73 -16.88 15.38 -35.91
C ILE A 73 -16.25 16.63 -35.27
N MET A 74 -15.95 16.58 -33.97
CA MET A 74 -15.30 17.68 -33.27
C MET A 74 -13.90 18.00 -33.83
N ASP A 75 -13.19 17.04 -34.42
CA ASP A 75 -11.94 17.33 -35.13
C ASP A 75 -12.12 18.26 -36.34
N GLY A 76 -13.32 18.24 -36.94
CA GLY A 76 -13.74 19.15 -38.00
C GLY A 76 -14.00 20.59 -37.53
N CYS A 77 -14.11 20.83 -36.23
CA CYS A 77 -14.09 22.20 -35.72
C CYS A 77 -12.71 22.83 -36.02
N SER A 78 -12.73 23.96 -36.74
CA SER A 78 -11.57 24.59 -37.39
C SER A 78 -10.28 24.53 -36.56
N ILE A 79 -9.17 24.10 -37.18
CA ILE A 79 -7.83 24.13 -36.56
C ILE A 79 -7.50 25.54 -36.04
N SER A 80 -8.01 26.58 -36.72
CA SER A 80 -7.80 27.99 -36.35
C SER A 80 -8.51 28.43 -35.05
N THR A 81 -9.53 27.69 -34.60
CA THR A 81 -10.29 27.97 -33.38
C THR A 81 -9.88 27.09 -32.20
N ARG A 82 -9.03 26.07 -32.40
CA ARG A 82 -8.51 25.19 -31.32
C ARG A 82 -7.74 25.95 -30.23
N ILE A 83 -7.17 27.11 -30.57
CA ILE A 83 -6.54 28.04 -29.62
C ILE A 83 -7.51 28.53 -28.54
N CYS A 84 -8.82 28.41 -28.79
CA CYS A 84 -9.87 28.80 -27.87
C CYS A 84 -10.29 27.68 -26.89
N SER A 85 -9.79 26.46 -27.05
CA SER A 85 -10.12 25.35 -26.16
C SER A 85 -9.52 25.56 -24.77
N SER A 86 -10.28 25.26 -23.72
CA SER A 86 -9.72 25.18 -22.36
C SER A 86 -8.87 23.92 -22.19
N ALA A 87 -8.03 23.90 -21.16
CA ALA A 87 -7.26 22.71 -20.81
C ALA A 87 -8.18 21.51 -20.49
N GLU A 88 -9.31 21.75 -19.80
CA GLU A 88 -10.32 20.75 -19.47
C GLU A 88 -11.02 20.18 -20.72
N GLN A 89 -11.43 21.06 -21.64
CA GLN A 89 -12.03 20.67 -22.93
C GLN A 89 -11.05 19.82 -23.75
N THR A 90 -9.79 20.25 -23.80
CA THR A 90 -8.72 19.53 -24.50
C THR A 90 -8.45 18.17 -23.86
N GLY A 91 -8.40 18.11 -22.53
CA GLY A 91 -8.23 16.87 -21.77
C GLY A 91 -9.38 15.89 -21.99
N LEU A 92 -10.63 16.35 -21.93
CA LEU A 92 -11.81 15.52 -22.16
C LEU A 92 -11.83 14.95 -23.59
N LYS A 93 -11.58 15.79 -24.59
CA LYS A 93 -11.47 15.35 -26.00
C LYS A 93 -10.40 14.27 -26.14
N LYS A 94 -9.21 14.50 -25.61
CA LYS A 94 -8.08 13.55 -25.70
C LYS A 94 -8.36 12.24 -24.99
N MET A 95 -8.94 12.29 -23.80
CA MET A 95 -9.36 11.10 -23.08
C MET A 95 -10.39 10.30 -23.89
N ILE A 96 -11.40 10.95 -24.49
CA ILE A 96 -12.39 10.28 -25.33
C ILE A 96 -11.76 9.66 -26.58
N GLU A 97 -10.82 10.36 -27.25
CA GLU A 97 -10.04 9.79 -28.36
C GLU A 97 -9.29 8.53 -27.93
N GLN A 98 -8.66 8.54 -26.75
CA GLN A 98 -7.96 7.39 -26.19
C GLN A 98 -8.92 6.24 -25.85
N LEU A 99 -10.12 6.52 -25.32
CA LEU A 99 -11.16 5.51 -25.09
C LEU A 99 -11.61 4.87 -26.41
N CYS A 100 -11.76 5.66 -27.46
CA CYS A 100 -12.09 5.17 -28.80
C CYS A 100 -10.95 4.35 -29.42
N ALA A 101 -9.69 4.76 -29.22
CA ALA A 101 -8.52 4.00 -29.69
C ALA A 101 -8.34 2.68 -28.91
N SER A 102 -8.69 2.66 -27.62
CA SER A 102 -8.63 1.49 -26.74
C SER A 102 -10.00 0.84 -26.52
N ARG A 103 -10.88 0.92 -27.53
CA ARG A 103 -12.31 0.57 -27.40
C ARG A 103 -12.57 -0.81 -26.81
N GLN A 104 -11.81 -1.81 -27.23
CA GLN A 104 -11.95 -3.18 -26.72
C GLN A 104 -11.68 -3.25 -25.21
N ALA A 105 -10.65 -2.57 -24.71
CA ALA A 105 -10.34 -2.51 -23.29
C ALA A 105 -11.43 -1.75 -22.52
N PHE A 106 -11.89 -0.61 -23.05
CA PHE A 106 -12.98 0.14 -22.41
C PHE A 106 -14.28 -0.68 -22.34
N ASP A 107 -14.69 -1.32 -23.44
CA ASP A 107 -15.88 -2.16 -23.49
C ASP A 107 -15.80 -3.35 -22.54
N HIS A 108 -14.59 -3.88 -22.32
CA HIS A 108 -14.36 -4.96 -21.37
C HIS A 108 -14.65 -4.53 -19.91
N TYR A 109 -14.27 -3.32 -19.51
CA TYR A 109 -14.39 -2.86 -18.11
C TYR A 109 -15.64 -2.01 -17.82
N LYS A 110 -16.21 -1.32 -18.82
CA LYS A 110 -17.20 -0.24 -18.60
C LYS A 110 -18.41 -0.64 -17.77
N ILE A 111 -18.94 -1.86 -17.94
CA ILE A 111 -20.13 -2.33 -17.21
C ILE A 111 -19.81 -2.46 -15.71
N CYS A 112 -18.65 -3.02 -15.39
CA CYS A 112 -18.23 -3.18 -14.00
C CYS A 112 -17.92 -1.83 -13.35
N LEU A 113 -17.17 -0.97 -14.05
CA LEU A 113 -16.84 0.39 -13.57
C LEU A 113 -18.12 1.21 -13.31
N LYS A 114 -19.12 1.11 -14.19
CA LYS A 114 -20.45 1.72 -13.99
C LYS A 114 -21.12 1.22 -12.73
N THR A 115 -21.07 -0.10 -12.49
CA THR A 115 -21.69 -0.73 -11.33
C THR A 115 -21.07 -0.22 -10.03
N VAL A 116 -19.74 -0.10 -9.97
CA VAL A 116 -19.03 0.46 -8.81
C VAL A 116 -19.39 1.92 -8.59
N ALA A 117 -19.31 2.75 -9.64
CA ALA A 117 -19.63 4.18 -9.52
C ALA A 117 -21.11 4.45 -9.17
N SER A 118 -22.02 3.57 -9.57
CA SER A 118 -23.46 3.70 -9.25
C SER A 118 -23.82 3.13 -7.87
N SER A 119 -22.87 2.52 -7.16
CA SER A 119 -23.12 2.01 -5.81
C SER A 119 -23.31 3.15 -4.79
N PRO A 120 -23.90 2.89 -3.60
CA PRO A 120 -24.00 3.90 -2.55
C PRO A 120 -22.63 4.50 -2.15
N GLN A 121 -21.59 3.67 -2.14
CA GLN A 121 -20.23 4.14 -1.88
C GLN A 121 -19.69 4.97 -3.05
N GLY A 122 -19.83 4.50 -4.29
CA GLY A 122 -19.37 5.23 -5.48
C GLY A 122 -20.03 6.60 -5.62
N THR A 123 -21.34 6.70 -5.40
CA THR A 123 -22.08 7.96 -5.43
C THR A 123 -21.65 8.92 -4.33
N SER A 124 -21.36 8.43 -3.12
CA SER A 124 -20.77 9.21 -2.03
C SER A 124 -19.39 9.76 -2.42
N CYS A 125 -18.50 8.90 -2.93
CA CYS A 125 -17.15 9.28 -3.39
C CYS A 125 -17.16 10.35 -4.49
N MET A 126 -18.21 10.38 -5.32
CA MET A 126 -18.34 11.28 -6.46
C MET A 126 -18.77 12.70 -6.09
N SER A 127 -19.36 12.90 -4.90
CA SER A 127 -20.02 14.15 -4.49
C SER A 127 -19.09 15.39 -4.52
N GLU A 128 -17.87 15.25 -3.99
CA GLU A 128 -16.88 16.32 -3.98
C GLU A 128 -16.43 16.68 -5.41
N PHE A 129 -16.21 15.67 -6.26
CA PHE A 129 -15.81 15.90 -7.65
C PHE A 129 -16.89 16.64 -8.44
N MET A 130 -18.17 16.27 -8.29
CA MET A 130 -19.26 16.89 -9.05
C MET A 130 -19.48 18.38 -8.71
N SER A 131 -19.11 18.78 -7.49
CA SER A 131 -19.22 20.17 -7.01
C SER A 131 -17.89 20.95 -7.11
N SER A 132 -16.82 20.30 -7.57
CA SER A 132 -15.48 20.90 -7.63
C SER A 132 -15.39 22.06 -8.63
N THR A 133 -14.53 23.02 -8.30
CA THR A 133 -14.17 24.14 -9.18
C THR A 133 -12.90 23.82 -9.95
N PRO A 134 -12.54 24.56 -11.02
CA PRO A 134 -11.31 24.31 -11.77
C PRO A 134 -10.03 24.24 -10.90
N GLY A 135 -9.97 25.00 -9.80
CA GLY A 135 -8.82 25.00 -8.89
C GLY A 135 -8.72 23.78 -7.97
N THR A 136 -9.85 23.13 -7.65
CA THR A 136 -9.90 21.93 -6.78
C THR A 136 -10.16 20.64 -7.56
N ARG A 137 -10.40 20.73 -8.86
CA ARG A 137 -10.75 19.58 -9.72
C ARG A 137 -9.77 18.42 -9.60
N CYS A 138 -8.48 18.73 -9.55
CA CYS A 138 -7.43 17.71 -9.46
C CYS A 138 -7.50 16.92 -8.16
N SER A 139 -7.55 17.62 -7.02
CA SER A 139 -7.62 16.97 -5.71
C SER A 139 -8.92 16.20 -5.54
N SER A 140 -10.05 16.77 -5.96
CA SER A 140 -11.34 16.07 -5.88
C SER A 140 -11.41 14.86 -6.82
N LEU A 141 -10.70 14.88 -7.96
CA LEU A 141 -10.54 13.71 -8.83
C LEU A 141 -9.71 12.61 -8.14
N GLN A 142 -8.55 12.96 -7.56
CA GLN A 142 -7.74 12.01 -6.79
C GLN A 142 -8.54 11.40 -5.63
N ASN A 143 -9.28 12.23 -4.88
CA ASN A 143 -10.09 11.79 -3.74
C ASN A 143 -11.19 10.81 -4.18
N ALA A 144 -11.95 11.14 -5.23
CA ALA A 144 -13.00 10.29 -5.76
C ALA A 144 -12.43 8.95 -6.28
N ALA A 145 -11.32 9.00 -7.03
CA ALA A 145 -10.62 7.82 -7.54
C ALA A 145 -10.12 6.92 -6.40
N THR A 146 -9.46 7.50 -5.39
CA THR A 146 -8.93 6.79 -4.22
C THR A 146 -10.05 6.13 -3.42
N CYS A 147 -11.15 6.86 -3.18
CA CYS A 147 -12.32 6.38 -2.45
C CYS A 147 -12.97 5.14 -3.08
N MET A 148 -12.94 5.03 -4.42
CA MET A 148 -13.50 3.89 -5.16
C MET A 148 -12.47 2.79 -5.46
N ALA A 149 -11.17 3.05 -5.31
CA ALA A 149 -10.09 2.20 -5.82
C ALA A 149 -10.18 0.74 -5.32
N LYS A 150 -10.40 0.55 -4.01
CA LYS A 150 -10.55 -0.77 -3.41
C LYS A 150 -11.76 -1.52 -3.98
N GLN A 151 -12.91 -0.86 -4.11
CA GLN A 151 -14.12 -1.49 -4.65
C GLN A 151 -13.96 -1.84 -6.14
N VAL A 152 -13.29 -0.99 -6.92
CA VAL A 152 -12.95 -1.28 -8.32
C VAL A 152 -12.05 -2.51 -8.41
N ARG A 153 -10.98 -2.62 -7.62
CA ARG A 153 -10.14 -3.83 -7.61
C ARG A 153 -10.95 -5.06 -7.21
N ASP A 154 -11.65 -4.99 -6.08
CA ASP A 154 -12.34 -6.13 -5.48
C ASP A 154 -13.48 -6.64 -6.40
N THR A 155 -14.11 -5.75 -7.18
CA THR A 155 -15.26 -6.09 -8.05
C THR A 155 -14.86 -6.31 -9.52
N CYS A 156 -13.96 -5.49 -10.06
CA CYS A 156 -13.62 -5.44 -11.48
C CYS A 156 -12.23 -5.98 -11.81
N GLY A 157 -11.41 -6.26 -10.78
CA GLY A 157 -10.04 -6.75 -10.94
C GLY A 157 -8.99 -5.64 -11.05
N GLU A 158 -7.74 -6.04 -10.88
CA GLU A 158 -6.57 -5.16 -10.87
C GLU A 158 -6.32 -4.47 -12.21
N ASP A 159 -6.62 -5.16 -13.33
CA ASP A 159 -6.46 -4.60 -14.67
C ASP A 159 -7.45 -3.45 -14.92
N ALA A 160 -8.71 -3.60 -14.49
CA ALA A 160 -9.73 -2.57 -14.60
C ALA A 160 -9.36 -1.32 -13.78
N LEU A 161 -8.85 -1.54 -12.57
CA LEU A 161 -8.35 -0.47 -11.71
C LEU A 161 -7.19 0.27 -12.38
N THR A 162 -6.20 -0.47 -12.88
CA THR A 162 -5.02 0.09 -13.55
C THR A 162 -5.41 0.89 -14.79
N TYR A 163 -6.33 0.36 -15.59
CA TYR A 163 -6.88 1.02 -16.76
C TYR A 163 -7.56 2.35 -16.40
N ALA A 164 -8.45 2.34 -15.40
CA ALA A 164 -9.17 3.54 -14.98
C ALA A 164 -8.22 4.64 -14.46
N PHE A 165 -7.24 4.29 -13.63
CA PHE A 165 -6.26 5.25 -13.11
C PHE A 165 -5.35 5.81 -14.21
N ALA A 166 -4.95 5.00 -15.19
CA ALA A 166 -4.17 5.49 -16.33
C ALA A 166 -4.94 6.53 -17.14
N ALA A 167 -6.21 6.26 -17.48
CA ALA A 167 -7.05 7.18 -18.24
C ALA A 167 -7.34 8.48 -17.47
N MET A 168 -7.61 8.39 -16.16
CA MET A 168 -7.80 9.58 -15.31
C MET A 168 -6.53 10.42 -15.21
N ASN A 169 -5.36 9.80 -15.12
CA ASN A 169 -4.08 10.49 -15.05
C ASN A 169 -3.74 11.22 -16.37
N ASP A 170 -4.08 10.63 -17.51
CA ASP A 170 -3.92 11.27 -18.81
C ASP A 170 -4.82 12.51 -18.95
N TYR A 171 -6.08 12.40 -18.52
CA TYR A 171 -6.99 13.55 -18.43
C TYR A 171 -6.46 14.63 -17.49
N ALA A 172 -6.02 14.25 -16.29
CA ALA A 172 -5.50 15.14 -15.25
C ALA A 172 -4.29 15.96 -15.73
N LYS A 173 -3.30 15.30 -16.36
CA LYS A 173 -2.11 15.98 -16.90
C LYS A 173 -2.42 17.00 -17.98
N MET A 174 -3.48 16.77 -18.75
CA MET A 174 -3.93 17.71 -19.79
C MET A 174 -4.64 18.93 -19.19
N MET A 175 -5.32 18.76 -18.05
CA MET A 175 -5.94 19.87 -17.31
C MET A 175 -4.92 20.77 -16.64
N ASP A 176 -3.98 20.16 -15.91
CA ASP A 176 -2.87 20.83 -15.24
C ASP A 176 -1.68 19.88 -15.28
N GLY A 177 -0.56 20.33 -15.87
CA GLY A 177 0.66 19.52 -15.98
C GLY A 177 1.24 19.08 -14.62
N ARG A 178 0.80 19.69 -13.52
CA ARG A 178 1.15 19.28 -12.15
C ARG A 178 0.14 18.31 -11.53
N CYS A 179 -1.04 18.17 -12.11
CA CYS A 179 -2.05 17.26 -11.61
C CYS A 179 -1.64 15.81 -11.89
N ARG A 180 -1.72 14.98 -10.86
CA ARG A 180 -1.46 13.54 -10.94
C ARG A 180 -2.58 12.80 -10.24
N VAL A 181 -3.03 11.74 -10.89
CA VAL A 181 -3.97 10.79 -10.30
C VAL A 181 -3.21 9.50 -10.05
N ASP A 182 -2.81 9.29 -8.80
CA ASP A 182 -1.96 8.18 -8.39
C ASP A 182 -2.82 7.03 -7.87
N LYS A 183 -2.57 5.83 -8.39
CA LYS A 183 -3.22 4.59 -7.96
C LYS A 183 -2.75 4.24 -6.54
N PRO A 184 -3.66 4.09 -5.56
CA PRO A 184 -3.26 3.98 -4.16
C PRO A 184 -2.88 2.53 -3.81
N SER A 185 -1.68 2.10 -4.23
CA SER A 185 -1.21 0.72 -4.12
C SER A 185 -1.17 0.20 -2.68
N VAL A 186 -0.84 1.06 -1.72
CA VAL A 186 -0.74 0.70 -0.30
C VAL A 186 -2.12 0.47 0.29
N SER A 187 -3.05 1.42 0.10
CA SER A 187 -4.43 1.29 0.60
C SER A 187 -5.17 0.09 0.03
N ILE A 188 -4.85 -0.23 -1.22
CA ILE A 188 -5.37 -1.39 -1.90
C ILE A 188 -4.82 -2.67 -1.25
N ALA A 189 -3.50 -2.82 -1.15
CA ALA A 189 -2.87 -4.04 -0.63
C ALA A 189 -3.16 -4.29 0.86
N THR A 190 -3.20 -3.23 1.67
CA THR A 190 -3.11 -3.32 3.14
C THR A 190 -4.34 -2.79 3.88
N GLY A 191 -5.20 -2.03 3.20
CA GLY A 191 -6.29 -1.28 3.83
C GLY A 191 -5.85 0.00 4.56
N CYS A 192 -4.54 0.27 4.65
CA CYS A 192 -3.96 1.46 5.27
C CYS A 192 -3.54 2.52 4.25
N SER A 193 -3.60 3.80 4.60
CA SER A 193 -3.19 4.86 3.69
C SER A 193 -1.67 4.88 3.44
N GLU A 194 -1.25 5.54 2.37
CA GLU A 194 0.16 5.80 2.10
C GLU A 194 0.81 6.62 3.23
N GLN A 195 0.05 7.47 3.91
CA GLN A 195 0.53 8.21 5.08
C GLN A 195 0.74 7.29 6.29
N ASP A 196 -0.14 6.29 6.48
CA ASP A 196 0.07 5.26 7.50
C ASP A 196 1.35 4.47 7.21
N MET A 197 1.66 4.18 5.94
CA MET A 197 2.93 3.51 5.57
C MET A 197 4.13 4.35 5.95
N VAL A 198 4.12 5.65 5.66
CA VAL A 198 5.21 6.56 6.06
C VAL A 198 5.37 6.57 7.59
N ALA A 199 4.25 6.58 8.34
CA ALA A 199 4.29 6.50 9.79
C ALA A 199 4.85 5.14 10.27
N TYR A 200 4.47 4.04 9.64
CA TYR A 200 4.96 2.70 9.97
C TYR A 200 6.47 2.59 9.73
N LEU A 201 6.95 3.03 8.57
CA LEU A 201 8.37 3.06 8.24
C LEU A 201 9.16 3.97 9.20
N SER A 202 8.55 5.06 9.68
CA SER A 202 9.13 5.88 10.74
C SER A 202 9.25 5.10 12.06
N CYS A 203 8.29 4.24 12.41
CA CYS A 203 8.42 3.35 13.57
C CYS A 203 9.55 2.33 13.36
N GLU A 204 9.57 1.65 12.21
CA GLU A 204 10.60 0.66 11.84
C GLU A 204 12.02 1.24 11.88
N SER A 205 12.20 2.53 11.56
CA SER A 205 13.51 3.19 11.63
C SER A 205 14.20 3.13 13.00
N SER A 206 13.44 2.88 14.08
CA SER A 206 14.00 2.70 15.42
C SER A 206 14.68 1.34 15.64
N ILE A 207 14.31 0.33 14.85
CA ILE A 207 14.86 -1.04 14.93
C ILE A 207 15.68 -1.43 13.70
N ASP A 208 15.57 -0.68 12.61
CA ASP A 208 16.38 -0.81 11.37
C ASP A 208 17.90 -0.93 11.64
N PRO A 209 18.51 -0.16 12.58
CA PRO A 209 19.95 -0.25 12.84
C PRO A 209 20.45 -1.61 13.34
N PHE A 210 19.55 -2.49 13.80
CA PHE A 210 19.90 -3.83 14.28
C PHE A 210 19.89 -4.88 13.17
N SER A 211 19.42 -4.54 11.96
CA SER A 211 19.35 -5.39 10.76
C SER A 211 18.66 -6.74 11.00
N PHE A 212 17.37 -6.80 10.72
CA PHE A 212 16.59 -8.03 10.96
C PHE A 212 17.08 -9.22 10.13
N ARG A 213 17.24 -10.40 10.75
CA ARG A 213 17.71 -11.62 10.07
C ARG A 213 16.92 -12.87 10.47
N PRO A 214 16.47 -13.72 9.55
CA PRO A 214 15.60 -14.87 9.85
C PRO A 214 16.18 -15.99 10.75
N VAL A 215 17.45 -15.91 11.14
CA VAL A 215 18.09 -16.94 12.00
C VAL A 215 18.59 -16.29 13.28
N SER A 216 19.40 -15.24 13.17
CA SER A 216 19.95 -14.53 14.32
C SER A 216 19.03 -13.45 14.89
N ILE A 217 17.93 -13.14 14.18
CA ILE A 217 16.95 -12.06 14.42
C ILE A 217 17.55 -10.67 14.26
N ILE A 218 18.76 -10.42 14.73
CA ILE A 218 19.54 -9.20 14.50
C ILE A 218 20.91 -9.53 13.89
N GLY A 219 21.51 -8.55 13.20
CA GLY A 219 22.81 -8.69 12.52
C GLY A 219 24.01 -8.78 13.46
N ASP A 220 23.91 -8.20 14.66
CA ASP A 220 24.92 -8.26 15.71
C ASP A 220 24.30 -8.76 17.01
N GLY A 221 24.52 -10.04 17.32
CA GLY A 221 23.96 -10.69 18.51
C GLY A 221 24.47 -10.15 19.84
N THR A 222 25.43 -9.22 19.86
CA THR A 222 25.88 -8.56 21.10
C THR A 222 25.00 -7.38 21.50
N LYS A 223 24.13 -6.90 20.60
CA LYS A 223 23.33 -5.68 20.78
C LYS A 223 21.90 -5.91 21.26
N TRP A 224 21.60 -7.06 21.86
CA TRP A 224 20.24 -7.37 22.33
C TRP A 224 19.72 -6.39 23.39
N ASP A 225 20.57 -5.86 24.26
CA ASP A 225 20.15 -4.84 25.23
C ASP A 225 19.72 -3.52 24.58
N GLU A 226 20.50 -3.09 23.59
CA GLU A 226 20.21 -1.88 22.80
C GLU A 226 18.93 -2.07 21.97
N MET A 227 18.79 -3.24 21.33
CA MET A 227 17.61 -3.61 20.56
C MET A 227 16.35 -3.62 21.43
N CYS A 228 16.40 -4.29 22.59
CA CYS A 228 15.24 -4.37 23.49
C CYS A 228 14.87 -3.01 24.09
N THR A 229 15.85 -2.13 24.30
CA THR A 229 15.62 -0.73 24.68
C THR A 229 14.88 0.00 23.57
N ALA A 230 15.41 -0.02 22.34
CA ALA A 230 14.78 0.63 21.18
C ALA A 230 13.37 0.09 20.91
N PHE A 231 13.17 -1.22 21.05
CA PHE A 231 11.85 -1.84 20.93
C PHE A 231 10.86 -1.26 21.95
N THR A 232 11.23 -1.27 23.23
CA THR A 232 10.35 -0.88 24.33
C THR A 232 10.08 0.62 24.36
N THR A 233 11.08 1.45 24.09
CA THR A 233 10.95 2.92 24.24
C THR A 233 10.48 3.62 22.98
N SER A 234 10.66 3.01 21.80
CA SER A 234 10.44 3.69 20.51
C SER A 234 9.53 2.90 19.59
N TYR A 235 9.89 1.67 19.21
CA TYR A 235 9.14 0.91 18.20
C TYR A 235 7.73 0.55 18.67
N LYS A 236 7.61 -0.18 19.78
CA LYS A 236 6.35 -0.66 20.34
C LYS A 236 5.35 0.48 20.57
N PRO A 237 5.68 1.56 21.30
CA PRO A 237 4.74 2.65 21.52
C PRO A 237 4.41 3.44 20.23
N CYS A 238 5.29 3.43 19.22
CA CYS A 238 5.02 4.04 17.93
C CYS A 238 3.96 3.25 17.16
N VAL A 239 4.17 1.95 16.96
CA VAL A 239 3.22 1.05 16.27
C VAL A 239 1.90 0.97 17.02
N GLU A 240 1.92 1.00 18.36
CA GLU A 240 0.69 0.93 19.16
C GLU A 240 -0.24 2.13 18.96
N LYS A 241 0.32 3.32 18.70
CA LYS A 241 -0.42 4.58 18.48
C LYS A 241 -0.92 4.77 17.04
N MET A 242 -0.53 3.90 16.12
CA MET A 242 -0.94 4.00 14.73
C MET A 242 -2.45 3.78 14.57
N THR A 243 -3.07 4.58 13.70
CA THR A 243 -4.48 4.48 13.31
C THR A 243 -4.76 3.26 12.46
N CYS A 244 -3.80 2.85 11.63
CA CYS A 244 -3.87 1.65 10.81
C CYS A 244 -2.54 0.89 10.94
N ARG A 245 -2.61 -0.40 11.28
CA ARG A 245 -1.45 -1.28 11.38
C ARG A 245 -1.38 -2.17 10.14
N PHE A 246 -0.16 -2.40 9.67
CA PHE A 246 0.11 -3.25 8.54
C PHE A 246 0.11 -4.70 9.01
N GLU A 247 -1.04 -5.36 8.91
CA GLU A 247 -1.19 -6.76 9.34
C GLU A 247 -0.91 -7.73 8.18
N PRO A 248 -0.30 -8.90 8.45
CA PRO A 248 0.05 -9.43 9.78
C PRO A 248 1.44 -9.02 10.30
N VAL A 249 2.26 -8.32 9.49
CA VAL A 249 3.68 -8.03 9.83
C VAL A 249 3.84 -7.25 11.13
N SER A 250 2.98 -6.25 11.38
CA SER A 250 3.02 -5.43 12.59
C SER A 250 2.83 -6.30 13.83
N THR A 251 1.78 -7.14 13.86
CA THR A 251 1.53 -8.04 14.98
C THR A 251 2.63 -9.09 15.13
N ALA A 252 3.11 -9.67 14.03
CA ALA A 252 4.16 -10.68 14.07
C ALA A 252 5.46 -10.13 14.67
N ASN A 253 5.93 -8.97 14.21
CA ASN A 253 7.15 -8.34 14.72
C ASN A 253 6.99 -7.89 16.17
N MET A 254 5.85 -7.29 16.52
CA MET A 254 5.55 -6.94 17.91
C MET A 254 5.60 -8.16 18.83
N GLN A 255 5.00 -9.29 18.43
CA GLN A 255 4.98 -10.51 19.24
C GLN A 255 6.37 -11.15 19.36
N LEU A 256 7.15 -11.17 18.29
CA LEU A 256 8.52 -11.71 18.31
C LEU A 256 9.40 -10.92 19.27
N PHE A 257 9.45 -9.60 19.13
CA PHE A 257 10.30 -8.75 19.95
C PHE A 257 9.82 -8.69 21.41
N ASP A 258 8.51 -8.66 21.65
CA ASP A 258 7.96 -8.75 23.00
C ASP A 258 8.29 -10.09 23.65
N GLY A 259 8.15 -11.19 22.90
CA GLY A 259 8.48 -12.55 23.36
C GLY A 259 9.95 -12.71 23.73
N ILE A 260 10.87 -12.05 23.04
CA ILE A 260 12.30 -12.08 23.35
C ILE A 260 12.63 -11.12 24.48
N CYS A 261 12.27 -9.84 24.36
CA CYS A 261 12.75 -8.78 25.25
C CYS A 261 12.07 -8.79 26.62
N ASN A 262 10.80 -9.22 26.71
CA ASN A 262 10.03 -9.16 27.95
C ASN A 262 9.93 -10.52 28.67
N ARG A 263 10.58 -11.57 28.15
CA ARG A 263 10.68 -12.88 28.83
C ARG A 263 12.13 -13.12 29.27
N PRO A 264 12.44 -13.09 30.58
CA PRO A 264 13.82 -13.17 31.07
C PRO A 264 14.59 -14.42 30.62
N LEU A 265 13.94 -15.58 30.57
CA LEU A 265 14.55 -16.83 30.10
C LEU A 265 14.87 -16.77 28.61
N THR A 266 13.90 -16.33 27.79
CA THR A 266 14.08 -16.19 26.34
C THR A 266 15.15 -15.16 26.01
N LEU A 267 15.19 -14.03 26.70
CA LEU A 267 16.24 -13.02 26.50
C LEU A 267 17.63 -13.57 26.86
N ARG A 268 17.74 -14.31 27.98
CA ARG A 268 18.99 -14.94 28.39
C ARG A 268 19.47 -15.90 27.31
N ASP A 269 18.59 -16.76 26.81
CA ASP A 269 18.93 -17.79 25.83
C ASP A 269 19.25 -17.14 24.47
N GLN A 270 18.48 -16.12 24.07
CA GLN A 270 18.78 -15.32 22.89
C GLN A 270 20.15 -14.64 22.99
N LYS A 271 20.53 -14.12 24.15
CA LYS A 271 21.87 -13.55 24.37
C LYS A 271 22.98 -14.59 24.35
N SER A 272 22.75 -15.78 24.92
CA SER A 272 23.77 -16.84 24.93
C SER A 272 24.07 -17.38 23.53
N TYR A 273 23.04 -17.50 22.68
CA TYR A 273 23.21 -18.00 21.31
C TYR A 273 23.44 -16.90 20.29
N GLY A 274 23.03 -15.66 20.59
CA GLY A 274 22.94 -14.56 19.65
C GLY A 274 24.24 -14.30 18.90
N LYS A 275 25.38 -14.28 19.59
CA LYS A 275 26.68 -14.05 18.94
C LYS A 275 27.00 -15.14 17.91
N CYS A 276 26.85 -16.41 18.27
CA CYS A 276 27.15 -17.51 17.35
C CYS A 276 26.21 -17.48 16.14
N LEU A 277 24.91 -17.30 16.38
CA LEU A 277 23.91 -17.21 15.31
C LEU A 277 24.19 -16.04 14.37
N SER A 278 24.56 -14.86 14.90
CA SER A 278 24.92 -13.71 14.06
C SER A 278 26.22 -13.92 13.30
N ASP A 279 27.24 -14.54 13.93
CA ASP A 279 28.49 -14.85 13.26
C ASP A 279 28.23 -15.81 12.07
N TYR A 280 27.40 -16.85 12.27
CA TYR A 280 26.96 -17.74 11.21
C TYR A 280 26.19 -17.02 10.09
N THR A 281 25.19 -16.20 10.41
CA THR A 281 24.43 -15.48 9.37
C THR A 281 25.26 -14.46 8.61
N ASN A 282 26.40 -14.01 9.16
CA ASN A 282 27.36 -13.16 8.46
C ASN A 282 28.30 -13.93 7.52
N THR A 283 28.32 -15.26 7.57
CA THR A 283 29.08 -16.07 6.60
C THR A 283 28.39 -16.13 5.24
N ALA A 284 29.14 -16.47 4.20
CA ALA A 284 28.58 -16.68 2.86
C ALA A 284 27.54 -17.83 2.83
N ALA A 285 27.71 -18.87 3.65
CA ALA A 285 26.76 -19.97 3.77
C ALA A 285 25.45 -19.50 4.42
N GLY A 286 25.54 -18.80 5.55
CA GLY A 286 24.39 -18.22 6.23
C GLY A 286 23.62 -17.24 5.36
N GLN A 287 24.31 -16.33 4.69
CA GLN A 287 23.72 -15.38 3.73
C GLN A 287 22.97 -16.09 2.60
N LYS A 288 23.56 -17.15 2.03
CA LYS A 288 22.92 -17.96 0.99
C LYS A 288 21.61 -18.59 1.49
N CYS A 289 21.56 -19.05 2.74
CA CYS A 289 20.34 -19.63 3.30
C CYS A 289 19.23 -18.61 3.53
N ILE A 290 19.55 -17.40 3.98
CA ILE A 290 18.53 -16.39 4.32
C ILE A 290 18.06 -15.54 3.13
N ALA A 291 18.78 -15.57 1.99
CA ALA A 291 18.51 -14.72 0.84
C ALA A 291 17.06 -14.80 0.32
N ALA A 292 16.46 -15.99 0.31
CA ALA A 292 15.09 -16.18 -0.19
C ALA A 292 14.03 -15.40 0.62
N MET A 293 14.30 -15.08 1.89
CA MET A 293 13.37 -14.33 2.73
C MET A 293 13.25 -12.87 2.33
N ALA A 294 14.29 -12.29 1.74
CA ALA A 294 14.26 -10.91 1.29
C ALA A 294 13.46 -10.71 -0.01
N GLU A 295 13.13 -11.80 -0.72
CA GLU A 295 12.27 -11.75 -1.91
C GLU A 295 10.78 -11.71 -1.55
N VAL A 296 10.43 -11.94 -0.29
CA VAL A 296 9.04 -11.93 0.19
C VAL A 296 8.70 -10.53 0.69
N ASP A 297 7.75 -9.86 0.04
CA ASP A 297 7.14 -8.65 0.58
C ASP A 297 6.25 -9.02 1.79
N PRO A 298 6.59 -8.60 3.03
CA PRO A 298 5.83 -8.96 4.22
C PRO A 298 4.44 -8.33 4.28
N MET A 299 4.14 -7.36 3.42
CA MET A 299 2.85 -6.64 3.34
C MET A 299 2.01 -7.09 2.14
N ALA A 300 2.51 -8.01 1.31
CA ALA A 300 1.76 -8.54 0.18
C ALA A 300 0.57 -9.39 0.64
N VAL A 301 -0.48 -9.43 -0.19
CA VAL A 301 -1.71 -10.19 0.09
C VAL A 301 -1.44 -11.69 0.24
N ASP A 302 -0.43 -12.22 -0.45
CA ASP A 302 -0.01 -13.63 -0.39
C ASP A 302 1.09 -13.91 0.65
N ALA A 303 1.58 -12.88 1.37
CA ALA A 303 2.61 -13.01 2.41
C ALA A 303 2.31 -14.10 3.45
N PRO A 304 1.07 -14.28 3.97
CA PRO A 304 0.76 -15.38 4.89
C PRO A 304 1.09 -16.78 4.36
N SER A 305 1.00 -16.98 3.05
CA SER A 305 1.29 -18.28 2.42
C SER A 305 2.77 -18.43 2.08
N GLN A 306 3.41 -17.37 1.60
CA GLN A 306 4.83 -17.39 1.20
C GLN A 306 5.75 -17.44 2.41
N MET A 307 5.44 -16.68 3.46
CA MET A 307 6.36 -16.51 4.60
C MET A 307 6.63 -17.82 5.32
N CYS A 308 5.59 -18.64 5.53
CA CYS A 308 5.73 -19.96 6.15
C CYS A 308 6.61 -20.91 5.31
N LYS A 309 6.44 -20.90 3.99
CA LYS A 309 7.19 -21.74 3.06
C LYS A 309 8.66 -21.33 3.04
N VAL A 310 8.93 -20.04 2.91
CA VAL A 310 10.29 -19.51 2.83
C VAL A 310 11.02 -19.69 4.16
N LEU A 311 10.37 -19.42 5.29
CA LEU A 311 10.95 -19.68 6.61
C LEU A 311 11.36 -21.14 6.78
N ASN A 312 10.50 -22.11 6.42
CA ASN A 312 10.87 -23.52 6.48
C ASN A 312 12.08 -23.83 5.59
N SER A 313 12.16 -23.26 4.38
CA SER A 313 13.31 -23.42 3.50
C SER A 313 14.60 -22.84 4.11
N VAL A 314 14.52 -21.68 4.77
CA VAL A 314 15.66 -21.03 5.44
C VAL A 314 16.16 -21.92 6.58
N LEU A 315 15.25 -22.39 7.44
CA LEU A 315 15.60 -23.21 8.59
C LEU A 315 16.13 -24.58 8.19
N GLN A 316 15.58 -25.21 7.14
CA GLN A 316 16.12 -26.45 6.57
C GLN A 316 17.52 -26.25 5.97
N CYS A 317 17.75 -25.12 5.29
CA CYS A 317 19.07 -24.80 4.72
C CYS A 317 20.11 -24.61 5.83
N ALA A 318 19.78 -23.84 6.86
CA ALA A 318 20.72 -23.45 7.90
C ALA A 318 20.88 -24.47 9.04
N GLY A 319 19.91 -25.38 9.22
CA GLY A 319 19.80 -26.18 10.44
C GLY A 319 21.02 -27.04 10.75
N SER A 320 21.57 -27.73 9.75
CA SER A 320 22.78 -28.57 9.93
C SER A 320 24.01 -27.74 10.33
N ASP A 321 24.15 -26.54 9.77
CA ASP A 321 25.31 -25.69 10.05
C ASP A 321 25.17 -25.02 11.42
N ILE A 322 23.97 -24.55 11.78
CA ILE A 322 23.68 -24.02 13.12
C ILE A 322 23.92 -25.10 14.18
N GLU A 323 23.45 -26.33 13.98
CA GLU A 323 23.67 -27.42 14.94
C GLU A 323 25.16 -27.68 15.16
N LYS A 324 25.93 -27.67 14.07
CA LYS A 324 27.36 -27.96 14.08
C LYS A 324 28.18 -26.83 14.71
N GLU A 325 27.83 -25.58 14.43
CA GLU A 325 28.61 -24.41 14.84
C GLU A 325 28.16 -23.84 16.20
N CYS A 326 26.85 -23.80 16.44
CA CYS A 326 26.24 -23.17 17.61
C CYS A 326 25.61 -24.17 18.60
N GLY A 327 25.52 -25.45 18.21
CA GLY A 327 24.95 -26.51 19.04
C GLY A 327 23.45 -26.72 18.85
N TYR A 328 22.97 -27.87 19.31
CA TYR A 328 21.58 -28.28 19.16
C TYR A 328 20.59 -27.39 19.94
N ASP A 329 20.99 -26.88 21.11
CA ASP A 329 20.11 -25.99 21.89
C ASP A 329 19.91 -24.64 21.20
N ALA A 330 20.93 -24.12 20.51
CA ALA A 330 20.83 -22.91 19.70
C ALA A 330 19.90 -23.15 18.50
N LEU A 331 20.00 -24.32 17.87
CA LEU A 331 19.08 -24.72 16.80
C LEU A 331 17.64 -24.73 17.29
N LEU A 332 17.35 -25.42 18.40
CA LEU A 332 16.00 -25.51 18.96
C LEU A 332 15.44 -24.12 19.29
N HIS A 333 16.26 -23.26 19.90
CA HIS A 333 15.88 -21.88 20.22
C HIS A 333 15.44 -21.09 18.97
N VAL A 334 16.16 -21.22 17.84
CA VAL A 334 15.77 -20.57 16.57
C VAL A 334 14.39 -21.04 16.10
N TYR A 335 14.12 -22.34 16.17
CA TYR A 335 12.82 -22.90 15.78
C TYR A 335 11.68 -22.42 16.68
N GLU A 336 11.90 -22.32 17.98
CA GLU A 336 10.90 -21.83 18.93
C GLU A 336 10.51 -20.37 18.66
N GLN A 337 11.50 -19.48 18.45
CA GLN A 337 11.21 -18.06 18.18
C GLN A 337 10.41 -17.87 16.88
N HIS A 338 10.77 -18.61 15.84
CA HIS A 338 10.14 -18.47 14.54
C HIS A 338 8.78 -19.17 14.43
N THR A 339 8.49 -20.16 15.29
CA THR A 339 7.17 -20.82 15.31
C THR A 339 6.06 -19.83 15.64
N LEU A 340 6.22 -19.05 16.70
CA LEU A 340 5.22 -18.06 17.11
C LEU A 340 5.07 -16.97 16.06
N TRP A 341 6.19 -16.43 15.57
CA TRP A 341 6.20 -15.39 14.53
C TRP A 341 5.51 -15.86 13.23
N ALA A 342 5.78 -17.08 12.79
CA ALA A 342 5.16 -17.64 11.58
C ALA A 342 3.65 -17.88 11.76
N GLN A 343 3.23 -18.26 12.97
CA GLN A 343 1.80 -18.42 13.31
C GLN A 343 1.05 -17.08 13.33
N SER A 344 1.73 -15.97 13.62
CA SER A 344 1.17 -14.62 13.50
C SER A 344 0.85 -14.27 12.05
N TYR A 345 1.68 -14.70 11.09
CA TYR A 345 1.39 -14.57 9.66
C TYR A 345 0.28 -15.51 9.21
N ASN A 346 0.35 -16.77 9.63
CA ASN A 346 -0.60 -17.79 9.24
C ASN A 346 -0.72 -18.84 10.35
N LYS A 347 -1.89 -18.89 11.00
CA LYS A 347 -2.16 -19.80 12.13
C LYS A 347 -1.98 -21.28 11.77
N SER A 348 -2.11 -21.63 10.50
CA SER A 348 -1.90 -23.00 10.00
C SER A 348 -0.44 -23.29 9.64
N CYS A 349 0.46 -22.33 9.79
CA CYS A 349 1.88 -22.54 9.53
C CYS A 349 2.46 -23.52 10.55
N VAL A 350 3.13 -24.55 10.02
CA VAL A 350 3.90 -25.50 10.80
C VAL A 350 5.36 -25.32 10.44
N VAL A 351 6.16 -24.88 11.41
CA VAL A 351 7.62 -24.83 11.29
C VAL A 351 8.15 -26.21 11.65
N GLN A 352 8.85 -26.87 10.72
CA GLN A 352 9.30 -28.25 10.90
C GLN A 352 10.53 -28.33 11.80
N SER A 353 10.30 -28.54 13.10
CA SER A 353 11.36 -28.76 14.10
C SER A 353 12.33 -29.87 13.66
N PRO A 354 13.64 -29.74 13.94
CA PRO A 354 14.60 -30.81 13.68
C PRO A 354 14.24 -32.06 14.49
N GLU A 355 14.47 -33.24 13.89
CA GLU A 355 14.31 -34.50 14.61
C GLU A 355 15.39 -34.60 15.70
N PRO A 356 15.02 -34.96 16.95
CA PRO A 356 16.01 -35.19 17.98
C PRO A 356 16.90 -36.36 17.58
N LYS A 357 18.21 -36.12 17.47
CA LYS A 357 19.17 -37.21 17.33
C LYS A 357 19.06 -38.09 18.57
N SER A 358 18.75 -39.36 18.37
CA SER A 358 18.78 -40.35 19.44
C SER A 358 20.17 -40.32 20.08
N VAL A 359 20.23 -39.96 21.36
CA VAL A 359 21.46 -40.07 22.14
C VAL A 359 21.90 -41.53 22.05
N PRO A 360 23.12 -41.85 21.59
CA PRO A 360 23.63 -43.21 21.70
C PRO A 360 23.64 -43.58 23.18
N LEU A 361 22.77 -44.51 23.55
CA LEU A 361 22.76 -45.19 24.85
C LEU A 361 24.06 -46.00 24.94
N ASN A 362 25.18 -45.33 25.24
CA ASN A 362 26.44 -45.97 25.60
C ASN A 362 27.33 -44.92 26.28
N ILE A 363 27.16 -44.82 27.59
CA ILE A 363 28.16 -45.00 28.66
C ILE A 363 27.37 -44.67 29.93
N LEU A 364 26.51 -45.62 30.35
CA LEU A 364 26.12 -45.67 31.75
C LEU A 364 27.18 -46.53 32.43
N ASP A 365 27.97 -45.87 33.24
CA ASP A 365 28.94 -46.38 34.20
C ASP A 365 28.48 -47.73 34.80
N GLN A 366 29.15 -48.82 34.39
CA GLN A 366 29.07 -50.11 35.08
C GLN A 366 29.82 -49.98 36.41
N SER A 367 29.16 -49.46 37.43
CA SER A 367 29.68 -49.50 38.80
C SER A 367 28.57 -49.37 39.84
N LYS A 368 27.89 -50.49 40.08
CA LYS A 368 27.65 -51.13 41.40
C LYS A 368 26.37 -51.96 41.37
N ASP A 369 26.58 -53.27 41.30
CA ASP A 369 25.68 -54.27 41.85
C ASP A 369 25.35 -53.95 43.31
N VAL A 370 24.07 -53.67 43.58
CA VAL A 370 23.45 -54.00 44.86
C VAL A 370 22.06 -54.57 44.56
N GLU A 371 21.91 -55.83 44.92
CA GLU A 371 20.74 -56.69 44.78
C GLU A 371 19.49 -56.12 45.48
N PRO A 372 18.27 -56.25 44.90
CA PRO A 372 17.05 -55.79 45.57
C PRO A 372 16.67 -56.75 46.70
N GLN A 373 16.76 -56.28 47.94
CA GLN A 373 16.26 -57.01 49.09
C GLN A 373 14.72 -56.99 49.10
N HIS A 374 14.12 -58.15 48.90
CA HIS A 374 12.70 -58.42 49.00
C HIS A 374 12.25 -58.19 50.47
N VAL A 375 11.36 -57.23 50.72
CA VAL A 375 10.63 -57.13 51.99
C VAL A 375 9.13 -57.14 51.71
N THR A 376 8.54 -58.28 52.04
CA THR A 376 7.12 -58.59 52.10
C THR A 376 6.41 -57.65 53.08
N ARG A 377 5.26 -57.07 52.70
CA ARG A 377 4.34 -56.43 53.65
C ARG A 377 2.95 -57.04 53.52
N ASP A 378 2.55 -57.63 54.63
CA ASP A 378 1.34 -58.38 54.92
C ASP A 378 0.10 -57.46 54.99
N GLU A 379 -1.03 -57.95 54.47
CA GLU A 379 -2.36 -57.38 54.67
C GLU A 379 -2.96 -57.93 55.96
N THR A 380 -3.29 -57.06 56.93
CA THR A 380 -4.48 -57.28 57.78
C THR A 380 -4.92 -55.99 58.46
N THR A 381 -6.10 -55.51 58.08
CA THR A 381 -6.87 -54.41 58.70
C THR A 381 -7.51 -54.86 60.04
N PRO A 382 -7.98 -53.94 60.91
CA PRO A 382 -9.42 -53.62 60.83
C PRO A 382 -9.85 -52.16 61.17
N SER A 383 -10.77 -51.65 60.33
CA SER A 383 -12.05 -50.95 60.60
C SER A 383 -12.14 -49.80 61.63
N LEU A 384 -12.69 -48.63 61.24
CA LEU A 384 -14.10 -48.22 61.50
C LEU A 384 -14.47 -46.83 60.92
N GLN A 385 -15.59 -46.79 60.16
CA GLN A 385 -16.72 -45.80 60.07
C GLN A 385 -16.47 -44.27 60.22
N LYS A 386 -17.22 -43.32 59.63
CA LYS A 386 -18.31 -43.18 58.63
C LYS A 386 -18.70 -41.69 58.75
N ASP A 387 -18.86 -40.93 57.66
CA ASP A 387 -20.06 -40.10 57.39
C ASP A 387 -19.89 -39.09 56.24
N ILE A 388 -20.93 -39.07 55.43
CA ILE A 388 -21.24 -38.11 54.38
C ILE A 388 -22.45 -37.33 54.89
N SER A 389 -22.40 -36.00 54.85
CA SER A 389 -23.59 -35.15 54.67
C SER A 389 -23.21 -33.75 54.16
N PRO A 390 -24.12 -33.08 53.43
CA PRO A 390 -23.82 -31.93 52.57
C PRO A 390 -24.07 -30.59 53.25
N ILE A 391 -23.46 -29.51 52.75
CA ILE A 391 -23.80 -28.14 53.15
C ILE A 391 -24.38 -27.38 51.95
N VAL A 392 -25.61 -26.92 52.15
CA VAL A 392 -26.38 -25.95 51.35
C VAL A 392 -26.34 -24.61 52.07
N ILE A 393 -26.01 -23.51 51.37
CA ILE A 393 -26.53 -22.14 51.59
C ILE A 393 -26.33 -21.44 50.23
N GLY A 394 -27.24 -20.77 49.55
CA GLY A 394 -28.60 -20.27 49.80
C GLY A 394 -28.79 -19.17 48.76
N VAL A 395 -29.57 -19.44 47.71
CA VAL A 395 -29.87 -18.49 46.63
C VAL A 395 -31.10 -17.69 47.06
N ASP A 396 -30.96 -16.37 47.16
CA ASP A 396 -32.09 -15.46 47.25
C ASP A 396 -32.45 -15.02 45.83
N VAL A 397 -33.66 -15.36 45.40
CA VAL A 397 -34.26 -14.99 44.13
C VAL A 397 -35.24 -13.86 44.41
N THR A 398 -35.06 -12.72 43.75
CA THR A 398 -36.17 -11.79 43.50
C THR A 398 -36.20 -11.49 42.01
N ASP A 399 -37.10 -12.19 41.33
CA ASP A 399 -37.59 -11.89 39.98
C ASP A 399 -38.53 -10.68 40.06
N ILE A 400 -38.29 -9.64 39.26
CA ILE A 400 -39.38 -8.81 38.72
C ILE A 400 -39.08 -8.44 37.28
N THR A 401 -39.83 -9.08 36.39
CA THR A 401 -40.09 -8.73 34.99
C THR A 401 -40.78 -7.37 34.92
N THR A 402 -40.32 -6.43 34.09
CA THR A 402 -41.23 -5.47 33.43
C THR A 402 -40.63 -4.83 32.16
N THR A 403 -41.49 -4.83 31.15
CA THR A 403 -41.44 -4.31 29.77
C THR A 403 -41.14 -2.78 29.69
N PRO A 404 -40.78 -2.22 28.52
CA PRO A 404 -40.23 -0.88 28.37
C PRO A 404 -41.30 0.20 28.21
N PRO A 405 -40.97 1.48 28.45
CA PRO A 405 -41.73 2.59 27.90
C PRO A 405 -40.98 3.31 26.78
N LEU A 406 -41.79 3.68 25.79
CA LEU A 406 -41.53 4.51 24.64
C LEU A 406 -41.77 5.99 25.00
N LEU A 407 -41.09 6.89 24.27
CA LEU A 407 -41.38 8.31 24.03
C LEU A 407 -41.14 9.32 25.18
N GLU A 408 -40.27 10.31 24.96
CA GLU A 408 -40.72 11.64 24.51
C GLU A 408 -39.58 12.55 24.03
N THR A 409 -39.94 13.34 23.03
CA THR A 409 -39.20 14.40 22.34
C THR A 409 -38.95 15.58 23.27
N THR A 410 -37.74 16.16 23.27
CA THR A 410 -37.59 17.57 23.64
C THR A 410 -36.49 18.23 22.82
N THR A 411 -36.97 19.10 21.92
CA THR A 411 -36.26 20.16 21.24
C THR A 411 -35.63 21.11 22.24
N THR A 412 -34.35 21.44 22.09
CA THR A 412 -33.82 22.71 22.63
C THR A 412 -32.84 23.30 21.62
N MET A 413 -33.29 24.40 21.02
CA MET A 413 -32.46 25.37 20.32
C MET A 413 -31.50 26.01 21.31
N MET A 414 -30.22 26.11 20.97
CA MET A 414 -29.40 27.26 21.36
C MET A 414 -28.54 27.69 20.17
N MET A 415 -28.89 28.86 19.63
CA MET A 415 -27.92 29.81 19.12
C MET A 415 -26.88 30.09 20.23
N THR A 416 -25.62 30.35 19.92
CA THR A 416 -25.08 31.70 19.68
C THR A 416 -23.55 31.61 19.51
N ASP A 417 -23.07 32.44 18.59
CA ASP A 417 -21.78 33.13 18.54
C ASP A 417 -20.44 32.41 18.29
N ALA A 418 -19.91 32.76 17.12
CA ALA A 418 -18.50 32.89 16.79
C ALA A 418 -17.77 33.85 17.74
N PRO A 419 -16.42 33.81 17.70
CA PRO A 419 -15.76 35.06 17.35
C PRO A 419 -14.70 34.89 16.27
N GLU A 420 -14.69 35.88 15.38
CA GLU A 420 -13.59 36.27 14.52
C GLU A 420 -12.28 36.40 15.32
N THR A 421 -11.17 35.94 14.75
CA THR A 421 -9.86 36.56 15.01
C THR A 421 -9.09 36.69 13.71
N THR A 422 -8.72 37.93 13.44
CA THR A 422 -8.02 38.43 12.27
C THR A 422 -6.51 38.30 12.45
N ALA A 423 -5.84 37.90 11.36
CA ALA A 423 -4.52 38.30 10.88
C ALA A 423 -3.31 38.36 11.84
N THR A 424 -2.21 37.70 11.44
CA THR A 424 -0.97 38.39 11.02
C THR A 424 0.04 37.43 10.36
N HIS A 425 0.53 37.84 9.19
CA HIS A 425 1.73 37.32 8.52
C HIS A 425 3.01 37.58 9.35
N PRO A 426 4.10 36.85 9.06
CA PRO A 426 5.23 37.55 8.48
C PRO A 426 5.91 36.86 7.28
N LYS A 427 6.66 37.71 6.60
CA LYS A 427 7.36 37.66 5.32
C LYS A 427 8.48 36.61 5.16
N ASP A 428 8.61 36.19 3.90
CA ASP A 428 9.81 36.03 3.06
C ASP A 428 11.12 35.55 3.70
N ILE A 429 11.55 34.35 3.27
CA ILE A 429 12.96 34.06 2.99
C ILE A 429 13.06 33.39 1.62
N THR A 430 13.81 34.02 0.74
CA THR A 430 14.12 33.66 -0.65
C THR A 430 15.43 32.87 -0.71
N THR A 431 15.50 31.69 -1.35
CA THR A 431 16.68 31.18 -2.11
C THR A 431 16.39 29.81 -2.80
N PRO A 432 17.22 29.33 -3.77
CA PRO A 432 16.83 29.28 -5.17
C PRO A 432 16.52 27.88 -5.72
N SER A 433 15.88 27.91 -6.89
CA SER A 433 15.60 26.81 -7.81
C SER A 433 16.86 26.01 -8.20
N VAL A 434 16.82 24.69 -7.98
CA VAL A 434 17.66 23.71 -8.67
C VAL A 434 16.76 22.84 -9.54
N LYS A 435 17.04 22.88 -10.84
CA LYS A 435 16.50 22.01 -11.90
C LYS A 435 17.01 20.57 -11.73
N GLY A 436 16.14 19.60 -11.99
CA GLY A 436 16.49 18.20 -12.27
C GLY A 436 15.40 17.25 -11.79
N SER A 437 14.34 17.01 -12.57
CA SER A 437 14.23 15.83 -13.44
C SER A 437 14.72 14.54 -12.77
N SER A 438 13.83 13.83 -12.05
CA SER A 438 13.76 12.36 -11.96
C SER A 438 12.70 11.93 -10.92
N THR A 439 11.45 11.73 -11.34
CA THR A 439 10.47 11.02 -10.50
C THR A 439 9.57 10.16 -11.40
N SER A 440 10.13 9.05 -11.89
CA SER A 440 9.38 7.87 -12.33
C SER A 440 10.01 6.59 -11.77
N VAL A 441 10.76 6.73 -10.68
CA VAL A 441 11.52 5.64 -10.04
C VAL A 441 11.07 5.43 -8.59
N LEU A 442 10.26 6.33 -8.01
CA LEU A 442 9.91 6.30 -6.58
C LEU A 442 9.06 5.08 -6.16
N SER A 443 8.14 4.59 -7.01
CA SER A 443 7.28 3.46 -6.66
C SER A 443 7.99 2.11 -6.75
N ILE A 444 8.98 1.97 -7.64
CA ILE A 444 9.87 0.80 -7.68
C ILE A 444 10.91 0.90 -6.57
N ILE A 445 11.41 2.11 -6.27
CA ILE A 445 12.37 2.38 -5.18
C ILE A 445 11.77 2.15 -3.79
N LEU A 446 10.47 2.32 -3.56
CA LEU A 446 9.86 2.07 -2.24
C LEU A 446 9.71 0.57 -1.95
N VAL A 447 9.32 -0.24 -2.94
CA VAL A 447 9.34 -1.71 -2.85
C VAL A 447 10.79 -2.21 -2.79
N PHE A 448 11.71 -1.60 -3.54
CA PHE A 448 13.14 -1.86 -3.44
C PHE A 448 13.73 -1.45 -2.09
N PHE A 449 13.32 -0.36 -1.44
CA PHE A 449 13.90 0.02 -0.15
C PHE A 449 13.44 -0.89 0.99
N ILE A 450 12.24 -1.47 0.90
CA ILE A 450 11.78 -2.46 1.87
C ILE A 450 12.52 -3.80 1.68
N THR A 451 12.78 -4.21 0.42
CA THR A 451 13.51 -5.45 0.11
C THR A 451 15.04 -5.32 0.20
N LEU A 452 15.61 -4.14 -0.03
CA LEU A 452 17.06 -3.90 -0.04
C LEU A 452 17.61 -3.46 1.33
N ARG A 453 16.77 -3.04 2.29
CA ARG A 453 17.20 -2.69 3.67
C ARG A 453 17.11 -3.84 4.68
N LEU A 454 16.56 -4.98 4.26
CA LEU A 454 16.72 -6.27 4.95
C LEU A 454 18.10 -6.92 4.68
N PHE A 455 19.06 -6.18 4.10
CA PHE A 455 20.42 -6.61 3.80
C PHE A 455 21.49 -5.75 4.47
#